data_AF-A0A2G9MTR6-F1
#
_entry.id   AF-A0A2G9MTR6-F1
#
_cell.length_a   1.000
_cell.length_b   1.000
_cell.length_c   1.000
_cell.angle_alpha   90.00
_cell.angle_beta   90.00
_cell.angle_gamma   90.00
#
_symmetry.space_group_name_H-M   'P 1'
#
loop_
_entity.id
_entity.type
_entity.pdbx_description
1 polymer ?
#
loop_
_entity_poly.entity_id
_entity_poly.type
_entity_poly.pdbx_seq_one_letter_code
_entity_poly.pdbx_strand_id
1 'polypeptide(L)'
;GLKDLYAGAKEISLETRVLNVSPAKQFSRKDGSPFYLRTMTVYDTNSTASVKLWDDKANLPGIENIKPGDLIKIIKAYVKSDLSGSPTINIGSGSNIEITDNKSDIPTIDKITKDISELQEGQKDLVISGIIDGIVSSMEFTNSRGQPGKALRMRLKGKDGSAMRVVLWGKDESDIPNMISQSAKVRLLGINMKNGNQGLEIHGNDSTIIEIEGSKEAEPVIVRVLSIVSTENGKNMILGVDNKKNIYNIIDNSNSTSICKEGDVIECMPTKVYGNSVTLDSNSFVRKLENDVSLPSLSQIRTKINEVKADGNFCIEAIVLKIPERREIQTKSGESILLSEMFVEDDTGQIWVKGWRNQARLIEKCELGEIISITGVNAKAGLEGRIELTLSAFSKI
;
A
#
# COMPACT_ATOMS: atom_id res chain seq x y z
N GLY A 1 12.54 16.04 -29.49
CA GLY A 1 12.14 15.70 -28.11
C GLY A 1 12.37 14.23 -27.86
N LEU A 2 11.98 13.72 -26.70
CA LEU A 2 12.18 12.31 -26.33
C LEU A 2 11.44 11.34 -27.26
N LYS A 3 10.29 11.74 -27.79
CA LYS A 3 9.52 10.94 -28.77
C LYS A 3 10.27 10.67 -30.09
N ASP A 4 11.27 11.49 -30.42
CA ASP A 4 12.01 11.42 -31.68
C ASP A 4 13.29 10.57 -31.55
N LEU A 5 13.51 9.94 -30.38
CA LEU A 5 14.65 9.06 -30.14
C LEU A 5 14.50 7.75 -30.90
N TYR A 6 15.56 7.34 -31.59
CA TYR A 6 15.65 6.06 -32.27
C TYR A 6 16.98 5.36 -31.98
N ALA A 7 16.97 4.04 -31.97
CA ALA A 7 18.17 3.25 -31.73
C ALA A 7 19.23 3.50 -32.82
N GLY A 8 20.48 3.74 -32.40
CA GLY A 8 21.58 4.06 -33.30
C GLY A 8 21.87 5.55 -33.45
N ALA A 9 21.02 6.44 -32.93
CA ALA A 9 21.33 7.87 -32.85
C ALA A 9 22.59 8.11 -31.99
N LYS A 10 23.46 9.01 -32.44
CA LYS A 10 24.75 9.34 -31.81
C LYS A 10 24.85 10.85 -31.58
N GLU A 11 25.66 11.23 -30.60
CA GLU A 11 25.94 12.63 -30.22
C GLU A 11 24.69 13.48 -29.96
N ILE A 12 23.60 12.84 -29.51
CA ILE A 12 22.37 13.56 -29.23
C ILE A 12 22.57 14.48 -28.02
N SER A 13 22.00 15.67 -28.10
CA SER A 13 21.92 16.60 -26.98
C SER A 13 20.50 17.11 -26.85
N LEU A 14 19.95 17.09 -25.64
CA LEU A 14 18.57 17.47 -25.39
C LEU A 14 18.39 18.02 -23.97
N GLU A 15 17.39 18.86 -23.81
CA GLU A 15 16.90 19.32 -22.52
C GLU A 15 15.69 18.46 -22.10
N THR A 16 15.62 18.07 -20.83
CA THR A 16 14.59 17.19 -20.28
C THR A 16 14.45 17.43 -18.79
N ARG A 17 13.33 17.03 -18.17
CA ARG A 17 13.22 16.99 -16.70
C ARG A 17 13.43 15.59 -16.16
N VAL A 18 13.91 15.49 -14.92
CA VAL A 18 14.13 14.21 -14.23
C VAL A 18 12.85 13.74 -13.55
N LEU A 19 12.46 12.49 -13.79
CA LEU A 19 11.33 11.85 -13.11
C LEU A 19 11.79 11.16 -11.82
N ASN A 20 12.85 10.34 -11.92
CA ASN A 20 13.49 9.67 -10.80
C ASN A 20 14.93 9.24 -11.16
N VAL A 21 15.70 8.91 -10.11
CA VAL A 21 17.07 8.39 -10.23
C VAL A 21 17.18 7.15 -9.36
N SER A 22 17.60 6.04 -9.94
CA SER A 22 17.83 4.80 -9.19
C SER A 22 19.12 4.87 -8.36
N PRO A 23 19.26 4.04 -7.32
CA PRO A 23 20.57 3.75 -6.74
C PRO A 23 21.54 3.21 -7.81
N ALA A 24 22.84 3.45 -7.62
CA ALA A 24 23.87 2.80 -8.43
C ALA A 24 23.93 1.31 -8.07
N LYS A 25 24.00 0.44 -9.09
CA LYS A 25 24.10 -1.00 -8.93
C LYS A 25 25.42 -1.49 -9.52
N GLN A 26 26.10 -2.35 -8.78
CA GLN A 26 27.31 -3.02 -9.23
C GLN A 26 26.94 -4.35 -9.91
N PHE A 27 27.55 -4.60 -11.06
CA PHE A 27 27.40 -5.82 -11.84
C PHE A 27 28.78 -6.36 -12.21
N SER A 28 28.83 -7.62 -12.65
CA SER A 28 30.04 -8.24 -13.18
C SER A 28 29.99 -8.31 -14.70
N ARG A 29 31.08 -7.89 -15.35
CA ARG A 29 31.31 -8.14 -16.78
C ARG A 29 31.57 -9.63 -17.01
N LYS A 30 31.61 -10.04 -18.29
CA LYS A 30 31.93 -11.42 -18.68
C LYS A 30 33.31 -11.89 -18.21
N ASP A 31 34.26 -10.96 -18.08
CA ASP A 31 35.61 -11.20 -17.57
C ASP A 31 35.71 -11.17 -16.04
N GLY A 32 34.58 -11.00 -15.34
CA GLY A 32 34.52 -10.92 -13.88
C GLY A 32 34.80 -9.53 -13.31
N SER A 33 35.27 -8.56 -14.11
CA SER A 33 35.52 -7.19 -13.62
C SER A 33 34.21 -6.49 -13.25
N PRO A 34 34.21 -5.65 -12.20
CA PRO A 34 33.00 -4.94 -11.80
C PRO A 34 32.71 -3.76 -12.73
N PHE A 35 31.43 -3.48 -12.97
CA PHE A 35 30.95 -2.25 -13.58
C PHE A 35 29.76 -1.70 -12.80
N TYR A 36 29.59 -0.38 -12.83
CA TYR A 36 28.47 0.28 -12.18
C TYR A 36 27.46 0.75 -13.22
N LEU A 37 26.18 0.61 -12.88
CA LEU A 37 25.08 1.12 -13.69
C LEU A 37 24.10 1.84 -12.78
N ARG A 38 23.78 3.08 -13.16
CA ARG A 38 22.68 3.85 -12.60
C ARG A 38 21.68 4.15 -13.69
N THR A 39 20.40 4.10 -13.37
CA THR A 39 19.33 4.44 -14.31
C THR A 39 18.61 5.69 -13.82
N MET A 40 18.39 6.64 -14.70
CA MET A 40 17.55 7.81 -14.48
C MET A 40 16.40 7.75 -15.47
N THR A 41 15.18 8.07 -15.02
CA THR A 41 14.05 8.25 -15.91
C THR A 41 13.86 9.74 -16.12
N VAL A 42 13.74 10.16 -17.37
CA VAL A 42 13.54 11.56 -17.76
C VAL A 42 12.27 11.71 -18.56
N TYR A 43 11.70 12.90 -18.56
CA TYR A 43 10.47 13.20 -19.29
C TYR A 43 10.50 14.58 -19.95
N ASP A 44 9.72 14.68 -21.03
CA ASP A 44 9.33 15.92 -21.69
C ASP A 44 7.80 16.05 -21.70
N THR A 45 7.25 16.93 -22.53
CA THR A 45 5.80 17.18 -22.62
C THR A 45 4.96 15.93 -22.92
N ASN A 46 5.49 14.97 -23.70
CA ASN A 46 4.68 13.87 -24.24
C ASN A 46 5.28 12.48 -24.01
N SER A 47 6.52 12.38 -23.55
CA SER A 47 7.23 11.11 -23.52
C SER A 47 8.19 11.00 -22.35
N THR A 48 8.48 9.76 -21.98
CA THR A 48 9.51 9.41 -21.01
C THR A 48 10.61 8.62 -21.70
N ALA A 49 11.82 8.65 -21.14
CA ALA A 49 12.93 7.86 -21.61
C ALA A 49 13.82 7.42 -20.45
N SER A 50 14.44 6.25 -20.60
CA SER A 50 15.46 5.77 -19.67
C SER A 50 16.83 6.28 -20.08
N VAL A 51 17.60 6.76 -19.10
CA VAL A 51 18.98 7.22 -19.22
C VAL A 51 19.85 6.27 -18.40
N LYS A 52 20.77 5.56 -19.06
CA LYS A 52 21.75 4.67 -18.44
C LYS A 52 23.08 5.38 -18.28
N LEU A 53 23.51 5.51 -17.02
CA LEU A 53 24.81 6.05 -16.65
C LEU A 53 25.73 4.88 -16.30
N TRP A 54 26.84 4.76 -17.03
CA TRP A 54 27.76 3.63 -16.93
C TRP A 54 29.06 4.01 -16.22
N ASP A 55 29.62 3.07 -15.47
CA ASP A 55 30.92 3.17 -14.80
C ASP A 55 31.05 4.48 -14.01
N ASP A 56 32.05 5.32 -14.30
CA ASP A 56 32.27 6.59 -13.60
C ASP A 56 31.04 7.51 -13.66
N LYS A 57 30.24 7.42 -14.73
CA LYS A 57 29.02 8.21 -14.87
C LYS A 57 27.91 7.76 -13.92
N ALA A 58 27.92 6.50 -13.48
CA ALA A 58 26.97 6.00 -12.50
C ALA A 58 27.15 6.65 -11.12
N ASN A 59 28.32 7.23 -10.85
CA ASN A 59 28.70 7.88 -9.59
C ASN A 59 29.14 9.34 -9.82
N LEU A 60 28.54 10.04 -10.79
CA LEU A 60 28.81 11.46 -11.00
C LEU A 60 28.63 12.25 -9.69
N PRO A 61 29.59 13.12 -9.32
CA PRO A 61 29.41 13.99 -8.15
C PRO A 61 28.12 14.81 -8.24
N GLY A 62 27.32 14.83 -7.17
CA GLY A 62 26.07 15.58 -7.13
C GLY A 62 24.88 14.88 -7.81
N ILE A 63 25.05 13.68 -8.38
CA ILE A 63 23.94 12.90 -8.95
C ILE A 63 22.87 12.57 -7.89
N GLU A 64 23.29 12.44 -6.64
CA GLU A 64 22.44 12.27 -5.45
C GLU A 64 21.60 13.52 -5.11
N ASN A 65 22.02 14.70 -5.58
CA ASN A 65 21.31 15.95 -5.35
C ASN A 65 20.25 16.24 -6.41
N ILE A 66 20.24 15.47 -7.51
CA ILE A 66 19.22 15.59 -8.55
C ILE A 66 17.88 15.10 -8.01
N LYS A 67 16.88 15.97 -8.05
CA LYS A 67 15.53 15.73 -7.56
C LYS A 67 14.53 15.57 -8.71
N PRO A 68 13.39 14.90 -8.45
CA PRO A 68 12.29 14.91 -9.40
C PRO A 68 11.87 16.33 -9.76
N GLY A 69 11.71 16.57 -11.06
CA GLY A 69 11.37 17.87 -11.62
C GLY A 69 12.56 18.72 -12.02
N ASP A 70 13.79 18.41 -11.60
CA ASP A 70 14.98 19.16 -12.01
C ASP A 70 15.12 19.14 -13.53
N LEU A 71 15.40 20.31 -14.10
CA LEU A 71 15.66 20.46 -15.53
C LEU A 71 17.14 20.18 -15.78
N ILE A 72 17.41 19.27 -16.72
CA ILE A 72 18.76 18.87 -17.07
C ILE A 72 18.99 18.94 -18.56
N LYS A 73 20.24 19.17 -18.93
CA LYS A 73 20.74 19.06 -20.30
C LYS A 73 21.65 17.85 -20.41
N ILE A 74 21.25 16.92 -21.28
CA ILE A 74 22.07 15.77 -21.65
C ILE A 74 22.84 16.15 -22.91
N ILE A 75 24.16 15.95 -22.91
CA ILE A 75 25.05 16.38 -23.99
C ILE A 75 25.84 15.19 -24.53
N LYS A 76 25.90 15.06 -25.86
CA LYS A 76 26.66 14.04 -26.60
C LYS A 76 26.37 12.60 -26.12
N ALA A 77 25.11 12.29 -25.87
CA ALA A 77 24.68 10.93 -25.54
C ALA A 77 24.47 10.09 -26.81
N TYR A 78 24.27 8.78 -26.65
CA TYR A 78 23.93 7.88 -27.75
C TYR A 78 22.76 6.97 -27.36
N VAL A 79 21.99 6.51 -28.35
CA VAL A 79 20.77 5.74 -28.12
C VAL A 79 20.97 4.29 -28.54
N LYS A 80 20.59 3.36 -27.65
CA LYS A 80 20.51 1.92 -27.93
C LYS A 80 19.13 1.40 -27.56
N SER A 81 18.69 0.33 -28.20
CA SER A 81 17.52 -0.41 -27.73
C SER A 81 17.83 -1.15 -26.44
N ASP A 82 16.89 -1.18 -25.50
CA ASP A 82 16.90 -2.15 -24.42
C ASP A 82 16.42 -3.54 -24.88
N LEU A 83 16.30 -4.48 -23.95
CA LEU A 83 15.84 -5.84 -24.23
C LEU A 83 14.41 -5.90 -24.78
N SER A 84 13.60 -4.86 -24.57
CA SER A 84 12.25 -4.74 -25.11
C SER A 84 12.20 -4.03 -26.47
N GLY A 85 13.35 -3.59 -26.99
CA GLY A 85 13.44 -2.79 -28.21
C GLY A 85 13.31 -1.28 -27.98
N SER A 86 12.95 -0.84 -26.77
CA SER A 86 12.67 0.56 -26.46
C SER A 86 13.96 1.42 -26.48
N PRO A 87 13.93 2.64 -27.05
CA PRO A 87 15.10 3.51 -27.11
C PRO A 87 15.54 3.94 -25.70
N THR A 88 16.80 3.72 -25.40
CA THR A 88 17.45 4.09 -24.13
C THR A 88 18.62 5.01 -24.40
N ILE A 89 18.67 6.14 -23.71
CA ILE A 89 19.76 7.10 -23.75
C ILE A 89 20.92 6.53 -22.92
N ASN A 90 22.13 6.54 -23.44
CA ASN A 90 23.32 6.06 -22.73
C ASN A 90 24.34 7.20 -22.60
N ILE A 91 24.83 7.37 -21.38
CA ILE A 91 25.82 8.37 -21.00
C ILE A 91 27.17 7.67 -20.90
N GLY A 92 28.01 7.88 -21.92
CA GLY A 92 29.36 7.33 -21.99
C GLY A 92 30.43 8.32 -21.53
N SER A 93 31.70 7.99 -21.78
CA SER A 93 32.85 8.82 -21.40
C SER A 93 32.80 10.25 -22.00
N GLY A 94 32.36 10.38 -23.25
CA GLY A 94 32.22 11.67 -23.94
C GLY A 94 30.91 12.43 -23.68
N SER A 95 30.01 11.88 -22.86
CA SER A 95 28.71 12.47 -22.57
C SER A 95 28.74 13.27 -21.25
N ASN A 96 27.90 14.30 -21.15
CA ASN A 96 27.74 15.08 -19.92
C ASN A 96 26.27 15.27 -19.55
N ILE A 97 26.01 15.50 -18.27
CA ILE A 97 24.71 15.93 -17.74
C ILE A 97 24.94 17.22 -16.96
N GLU A 98 24.15 18.24 -17.25
CA GLU A 98 24.20 19.55 -16.58
C GLU A 98 22.82 19.88 -16.02
N ILE A 99 22.74 20.30 -14.76
CA ILE A 99 21.51 20.85 -14.17
C ILE A 99 21.37 22.30 -14.64
N THR A 100 20.15 22.71 -14.99
CA THR A 100 19.85 24.05 -15.47
C THR A 100 18.59 24.60 -14.83
N ASP A 101 18.59 25.91 -14.53
CA ASP A 101 17.44 26.60 -13.94
C ASP A 101 16.72 27.52 -14.95
N ASN A 102 16.92 27.25 -16.24
CA ASN A 102 16.32 28.05 -17.31
C ASN A 102 14.80 27.87 -17.36
N LYS A 103 14.10 28.88 -17.92
CA LYS A 103 12.69 28.71 -18.30
C LYS A 103 12.60 27.63 -19.38
N SER A 104 11.72 26.67 -19.17
CA SER A 104 11.49 25.56 -20.09
C SER A 104 9.99 25.28 -20.21
N ASP A 105 9.55 24.92 -21.41
CA ASP A 105 8.17 24.54 -21.71
C ASP A 105 7.84 23.10 -21.25
N ILE A 106 8.86 22.35 -20.81
CA ILE A 106 8.68 21.01 -20.25
C ILE A 106 7.86 21.13 -18.95
N PRO A 107 6.71 20.43 -18.84
CA PRO A 107 5.80 20.58 -17.70
C PRO A 107 6.47 20.20 -16.38
N THR A 108 5.99 20.76 -15.28
CA THR A 108 6.43 20.38 -13.93
C THR A 108 5.85 19.03 -13.50
N ILE A 109 6.41 18.43 -12.45
CA ILE A 109 5.88 17.20 -11.82
C ILE A 109 4.40 17.37 -11.46
N ASP A 110 4.03 18.52 -10.86
CA ASP A 110 2.64 18.81 -10.50
C ASP A 110 1.71 18.76 -11.71
N LYS A 111 2.14 19.33 -12.85
CA LYS A 111 1.33 19.40 -14.07
C LYS A 111 1.14 18.04 -14.76
N ILE A 112 2.09 17.12 -14.61
CA ILE A 112 1.98 15.75 -15.15
C ILE A 112 1.39 14.75 -14.16
N THR A 113 1.15 15.15 -12.91
CA THR A 113 0.57 14.29 -11.87
C THR A 113 -0.89 13.98 -12.22
N LYS A 114 -1.24 12.70 -12.31
CA LYS A 114 -2.61 12.23 -12.58
C LYS A 114 -3.27 11.67 -11.33
N ASP A 115 -4.59 11.77 -11.23
CA ASP A 115 -5.32 10.99 -10.23
C ASP A 115 -5.25 9.49 -10.56
N ILE A 116 -5.28 8.63 -9.55
CA ILE A 116 -5.31 7.19 -9.81
C ILE A 116 -6.56 6.74 -10.57
N SER A 117 -7.66 7.49 -10.50
CA SER A 117 -8.90 7.21 -11.24
C SER A 117 -8.75 7.35 -12.76
N GLU A 118 -7.70 8.02 -13.23
CA GLU A 118 -7.44 8.28 -14.65
C GLU A 118 -6.55 7.22 -15.31
N LEU A 119 -6.13 6.20 -14.55
CA LEU A 119 -5.11 5.25 -14.96
C LEU A 119 -5.68 4.12 -15.82
N GLN A 120 -4.90 3.72 -16.81
CA GLN A 120 -5.24 2.67 -17.76
C GLN A 120 -4.09 1.67 -17.88
N GLU A 121 -4.41 0.45 -18.31
CA GLU A 121 -3.42 -0.61 -18.50
C GLU A 121 -2.30 -0.19 -19.48
N GLY A 122 -1.07 -0.64 -19.19
CA GLY A 122 0.07 -0.48 -20.09
C GLY A 122 0.76 0.87 -20.04
N GLN A 123 0.20 1.86 -19.33
CA GLN A 123 0.84 3.14 -19.08
C GLN A 123 2.09 2.97 -18.20
N LYS A 124 3.15 3.73 -18.51
CA LYS A 124 4.47 3.61 -17.87
C LYS A 124 5.00 4.96 -17.40
N ASP A 125 5.96 4.91 -16.47
CA ASP A 125 6.71 6.06 -15.96
C ASP A 125 5.81 7.23 -15.52
N LEU A 126 4.70 6.91 -14.86
CA LEU A 126 3.71 7.92 -14.47
C LEU A 126 4.08 8.62 -13.17
N VAL A 127 3.55 9.82 -13.00
CA VAL A 127 3.36 10.46 -11.69
C VAL A 127 1.89 10.39 -11.34
N ILE A 128 1.58 9.83 -10.19
CA ILE A 128 0.19 9.63 -9.75
C ILE A 128 -0.03 10.18 -8.35
N SER A 129 -1.27 10.58 -8.06
CA SER A 129 -1.72 10.96 -6.73
C SER A 129 -3.01 10.24 -6.34
N GLY A 130 -3.11 9.88 -5.07
CA GLY A 130 -4.32 9.37 -4.44
C GLY A 130 -4.25 9.54 -2.93
N ILE A 131 -5.27 9.08 -2.19
CA ILE A 131 -5.24 9.05 -0.73
C ILE A 131 -5.04 7.62 -0.24
N ILE A 132 -4.35 7.42 0.89
CA ILE A 132 -4.24 6.09 1.51
C ILE A 132 -5.62 5.59 1.94
N ASP A 133 -5.94 4.37 1.51
CA ASP A 133 -7.23 3.72 1.72
C ASP A 133 -7.03 2.23 2.03
N GLY A 134 -6.53 1.94 3.24
CA GLY A 134 -6.36 0.57 3.73
C GLY A 134 -4.97 0.31 4.29
N ILE A 135 -4.59 -0.97 4.31
CA ILE A 135 -3.38 -1.44 4.97
C ILE A 135 -2.13 -1.09 4.15
N VAL A 136 -1.15 -0.52 4.83
CA VAL A 136 0.23 -0.42 4.36
C VAL A 136 1.04 -1.55 4.99
N SER A 137 1.78 -2.31 4.20
CA SER A 137 2.52 -3.48 4.69
C SER A 137 3.76 -3.79 3.87
N SER A 138 4.83 -4.23 4.52
CA SER A 138 5.97 -4.88 3.87
C SER A 138 5.69 -6.36 3.58
N MET A 139 6.33 -6.88 2.52
CA MET A 139 6.40 -8.30 2.20
C MET A 139 7.83 -8.67 1.83
N GLU A 140 8.32 -9.78 2.35
CA GLU A 140 9.57 -10.42 1.91
C GLU A 140 9.25 -11.63 1.02
N PHE A 141 10.11 -11.88 0.04
CA PHE A 141 9.98 -13.00 -0.88
C PHE A 141 11.34 -13.43 -1.43
N THR A 142 11.41 -14.63 -1.98
CA THR A 142 12.56 -15.08 -2.77
C THR A 142 12.26 -14.89 -4.25
N ASN A 143 13.10 -14.14 -4.96
CA ASN A 143 12.89 -13.87 -6.38
C ASN A 143 13.24 -15.11 -7.25
N SER A 144 12.97 -15.02 -8.54
CA SER A 144 13.24 -16.12 -9.50
C SER A 144 14.72 -16.50 -9.62
N ARG A 145 15.64 -15.69 -9.08
CA ARG A 145 17.08 -15.95 -9.03
C ARG A 145 17.52 -16.53 -7.67
N GLY A 146 16.58 -16.86 -6.78
CA GLY A 146 16.88 -17.36 -5.44
C GLY A 146 17.34 -16.30 -4.46
N GLN A 147 17.26 -15.01 -4.80
CA GLN A 147 17.71 -13.92 -3.93
C GLN A 147 16.56 -13.35 -3.11
N PRO A 148 16.81 -12.93 -1.86
CA PRO A 148 15.80 -12.25 -1.06
C PRO A 148 15.41 -10.93 -1.70
N GLY A 149 14.12 -10.62 -1.67
CA GLY A 149 13.51 -9.41 -2.15
C GLY A 149 12.47 -8.91 -1.15
N LYS A 150 12.19 -7.61 -1.22
CA LYS A 150 11.19 -6.92 -0.41
C LYS A 150 10.22 -6.15 -1.29
N ALA A 151 9.00 -5.93 -0.81
CA ALA A 151 8.02 -5.09 -1.47
C ALA A 151 7.16 -4.35 -0.44
N LEU A 152 6.92 -3.06 -0.69
CA LEU A 152 5.97 -2.26 0.06
C LEU A 152 4.62 -2.32 -0.68
N ARG A 153 3.57 -2.68 0.04
CA ARG A 153 2.19 -2.72 -0.47
C ARG A 153 1.34 -1.67 0.24
N MET A 154 0.51 -1.00 -0.53
CA MET A 154 -0.51 -0.10 -0.01
C MET A 154 -1.72 -0.09 -0.96
N ARG A 155 -2.82 0.51 -0.51
CA ARG A 155 -4.00 0.78 -1.35
C ARG A 155 -4.22 2.28 -1.37
N LEU A 156 -4.38 2.82 -2.57
CA LEU A 156 -4.72 4.22 -2.79
C LEU A 156 -6.14 4.31 -3.32
N LYS A 157 -6.84 5.39 -2.96
CA LYS A 157 -8.17 5.74 -3.45
C LYS A 157 -8.10 7.04 -4.25
N GLY A 158 -8.77 7.04 -5.40
CA GLY A 158 -8.89 8.16 -6.31
C GLY A 158 -10.07 9.06 -5.95
N LYS A 159 -10.19 10.20 -6.65
CA LYS A 159 -11.25 11.18 -6.41
C LYS A 159 -12.65 10.66 -6.72
N ASP A 160 -12.77 9.71 -7.66
CA ASP A 160 -14.02 9.04 -8.00
C ASP A 160 -14.41 7.92 -7.02
N GLY A 161 -13.58 7.68 -6.01
CA GLY A 161 -13.76 6.63 -5.02
C GLY A 161 -13.21 5.27 -5.45
N SER A 162 -12.70 5.12 -6.68
CA SER A 162 -12.00 3.91 -7.11
C SER A 162 -10.76 3.66 -6.24
N ALA A 163 -10.47 2.40 -5.95
CA ALA A 163 -9.31 2.02 -5.15
C ALA A 163 -8.40 1.07 -5.93
N MET A 164 -7.10 1.33 -5.88
CA MET A 164 -6.09 0.56 -6.58
C MET A 164 -5.02 0.07 -5.62
N ARG A 165 -4.53 -1.15 -5.89
CA ARG A 165 -3.39 -1.69 -5.17
C ARG A 165 -2.09 -1.17 -5.75
N VAL A 166 -1.18 -0.85 -4.84
CA VAL A 166 0.18 -0.42 -5.12
C VAL A 166 1.14 -1.49 -4.61
N VAL A 167 2.07 -1.90 -5.46
CA VAL A 167 3.18 -2.81 -5.12
C VAL A 167 4.49 -2.16 -5.54
N LEU A 168 5.30 -1.75 -4.57
CA LEU A 168 6.58 -1.10 -4.79
C LEU A 168 7.71 -2.10 -4.49
N TRP A 169 8.28 -2.68 -5.54
CA TRP A 169 9.33 -3.70 -5.43
C TRP A 169 10.65 -3.08 -4.99
N GLY A 170 11.38 -3.73 -4.07
CA GLY A 170 12.63 -3.21 -3.52
C GLY A 170 12.45 -2.12 -2.45
N LYS A 171 11.20 -1.76 -2.15
CA LYS A 171 10.82 -0.83 -1.08
C LYS A 171 10.24 -1.59 0.12
N ASP A 172 10.31 -1.01 1.30
CA ASP A 172 9.62 -1.49 2.50
C ASP A 172 9.16 -0.31 3.37
N GLU A 173 8.65 -0.61 4.56
CA GLU A 173 8.18 0.41 5.51
C GLU A 173 9.27 1.37 6.02
N SER A 174 10.57 1.10 5.81
CA SER A 174 11.63 2.07 6.11
C SER A 174 11.72 3.21 5.09
N ASP A 175 11.10 3.05 3.92
CA ASP A 175 11.03 4.07 2.87
C ASP A 175 9.88 5.08 3.07
N ILE A 176 9.09 4.95 4.15
CA ILE A 176 7.94 5.82 4.46
C ILE A 176 7.98 6.26 5.93
N PRO A 177 7.27 7.36 6.29
CA PRO A 177 7.11 7.73 7.69
C PRO A 177 6.37 6.64 8.47
N ASN A 178 6.77 6.42 9.73
CA ASN A 178 6.08 5.49 10.63
C ASN A 178 4.64 5.91 10.95
N MET A 179 4.33 7.21 10.83
CA MET A 179 3.01 7.78 11.10
C MET A 179 2.43 8.41 9.85
N ILE A 180 1.30 7.86 9.40
CA ILE A 180 0.56 8.33 8.23
C ILE A 180 -0.90 8.48 8.62
N SER A 181 -1.38 9.71 8.54
CA SER A 181 -2.76 10.08 8.84
C SER A 181 -3.76 9.33 7.96
N GLN A 182 -4.99 9.13 8.45
CA GLN A 182 -6.08 8.62 7.62
C GLN A 182 -6.28 9.53 6.41
N SER A 183 -6.49 8.92 5.24
CA SER A 183 -6.68 9.66 3.98
C SER A 183 -5.51 10.57 3.61
N ALA A 184 -4.30 10.33 4.14
CA ALA A 184 -3.11 11.07 3.75
C ALA A 184 -2.92 10.99 2.23
N LYS A 185 -2.64 12.15 1.64
CA LYS A 185 -2.37 12.25 0.20
C LYS A 185 -0.98 11.68 -0.08
N VAL A 186 -0.93 10.76 -1.02
CA VAL A 186 0.29 10.12 -1.49
C VAL A 186 0.49 10.48 -2.95
N ARG A 187 1.73 10.84 -3.29
CA ARG A 187 2.19 10.98 -4.66
C ARG A 187 3.32 9.99 -4.93
N LEU A 188 3.21 9.24 -6.02
CA LEU A 188 4.18 8.24 -6.45
C LEU A 188 4.72 8.61 -7.82
N LEU A 189 6.05 8.59 -7.99
CA LEU A 189 6.72 8.95 -9.24
C LEU A 189 7.47 7.76 -9.83
N GLY A 190 7.33 7.56 -11.14
CA GLY A 190 7.96 6.46 -11.85
C GLY A 190 7.27 5.13 -11.54
N ILE A 191 5.94 5.11 -11.64
CA ILE A 191 5.14 3.90 -11.52
C ILE A 191 4.66 3.42 -12.89
N ASN A 192 4.32 2.14 -12.97
CA ASN A 192 3.80 1.49 -14.16
C ASN A 192 2.48 0.79 -13.86
N MET A 193 1.57 0.81 -14.82
CA MET A 193 0.29 0.10 -14.72
C MET A 193 0.43 -1.32 -15.26
N LYS A 194 0.00 -2.31 -14.45
CA LYS A 194 0.03 -3.73 -14.81
C LYS A 194 -1.26 -4.42 -14.41
N ASN A 195 -1.66 -5.42 -15.18
CA ASN A 195 -2.71 -6.34 -14.74
C ASN A 195 -2.15 -7.38 -13.77
N GLY A 196 -2.66 -7.37 -12.54
CA GLY A 196 -2.46 -8.40 -11.54
C GLY A 196 -3.60 -9.42 -11.53
N ASN A 197 -3.52 -10.39 -10.62
CA ASN A 197 -4.51 -11.49 -10.53
C ASN A 197 -5.93 -11.03 -10.17
N GLN A 198 -6.05 -9.81 -9.63
CA GLN A 198 -7.30 -9.24 -9.12
C GLN A 198 -7.61 -7.88 -9.79
N GLY A 199 -7.10 -7.66 -11.00
CA GLY A 199 -7.34 -6.45 -11.80
C GLY A 199 -6.12 -5.57 -11.95
N LEU A 200 -6.36 -4.33 -12.35
CA LEU A 200 -5.32 -3.33 -12.61
C LEU A 200 -4.61 -2.91 -11.31
N GLU A 201 -3.28 -2.91 -11.33
CA GLU A 201 -2.41 -2.59 -10.20
C GLU A 201 -1.34 -1.56 -10.59
N ILE A 202 -0.95 -0.75 -9.61
CA ILE A 202 0.16 0.22 -9.69
C ILE A 202 1.43 -0.51 -9.23
N HIS A 203 2.43 -0.59 -10.11
CA HIS A 203 3.71 -1.24 -9.81
C HIS A 203 4.84 -0.21 -9.84
N GLY A 204 5.58 -0.13 -8.75
CA GLY A 204 6.83 0.64 -8.66
C GLY A 204 8.03 -0.26 -8.39
N ASN A 205 9.21 0.34 -8.34
CA ASN A 205 10.48 -0.34 -8.09
C ASN A 205 11.31 0.45 -7.06
N ASP A 206 12.59 0.09 -6.94
CA ASP A 206 13.52 0.72 -6.00
C ASP A 206 13.83 2.19 -6.33
N SER A 207 13.56 2.64 -7.55
CA SER A 207 13.68 4.06 -7.95
C SER A 207 12.36 4.83 -7.84
N THR A 208 11.25 4.20 -7.47
CA THR A 208 9.99 4.92 -7.23
C THR A 208 10.16 5.87 -6.05
N ILE A 209 9.82 7.14 -6.27
CA ILE A 209 9.77 8.16 -5.22
C ILE A 209 8.38 8.13 -4.58
N ILE A 210 8.36 8.18 -3.25
CA ILE A 210 7.14 8.17 -2.43
C ILE A 210 7.09 9.48 -1.68
N GLU A 211 6.04 10.27 -1.91
CA GLU A 211 5.78 11.51 -1.20
C GLU A 211 4.46 11.36 -0.44
N ILE A 212 4.48 11.57 0.87
CA ILE A 212 3.30 11.43 1.73
C ILE A 212 3.08 12.74 2.49
N GLU A 213 1.93 13.37 2.27
CA GLU A 213 1.53 14.57 3.00
C GLU A 213 1.02 14.21 4.41
N GLY A 214 1.32 15.06 5.40
CA GLY A 214 0.79 14.89 6.76
C GLY A 214 1.50 13.84 7.61
N SER A 215 2.80 13.62 7.38
CA SER A 215 3.66 12.90 8.32
C SER A 215 3.73 13.67 9.63
N LYS A 216 3.26 13.06 10.72
CA LYS A 216 3.27 13.64 12.06
C LYS A 216 4.30 12.96 12.94
N GLU A 217 4.72 13.65 13.99
CA GLU A 217 5.38 13.01 15.14
C GLU A 217 4.43 12.00 15.80
N ALA A 218 5.01 11.10 16.60
CA ALA A 218 4.23 10.07 17.25
C ALA A 218 3.29 10.64 18.31
N GLU A 219 1.98 10.51 18.07
CA GLU A 219 0.92 10.89 19.02
C GLU A 219 0.42 9.62 19.74
N PRO A 220 0.16 9.68 21.06
CA PRO A 220 -0.49 8.59 21.78
C PRO A 220 -1.86 8.27 21.19
N VAL A 221 -2.19 6.98 21.10
CA VAL A 221 -3.51 6.49 20.72
C VAL A 221 -4.24 6.05 21.99
N ILE A 222 -5.35 6.72 22.30
CA ILE A 222 -6.22 6.39 23.44
C ILE A 222 -7.48 5.72 22.91
N VAL A 223 -7.72 4.47 23.29
CA VAL A 223 -8.87 3.69 22.84
C VAL A 223 -9.48 2.85 23.95
N ARG A 224 -10.78 2.56 23.83
CA ARG A 224 -11.42 1.46 24.54
C ARG A 224 -11.26 0.18 23.74
N VAL A 225 -10.80 -0.89 24.39
CA VAL A 225 -10.66 -2.21 23.79
C VAL A 225 -12.04 -2.84 23.59
N LEU A 226 -12.42 -3.10 22.35
CA LEU A 226 -13.70 -3.71 21.98
C LEU A 226 -13.60 -5.24 21.92
N SER A 227 -12.54 -5.75 21.30
CA SER A 227 -12.28 -7.19 21.21
C SER A 227 -10.79 -7.48 21.13
N ILE A 228 -10.38 -8.64 21.65
CA ILE A 228 -9.00 -9.14 21.55
C ILE A 228 -9.03 -10.54 20.93
N VAL A 229 -8.24 -10.76 19.88
CA VAL A 229 -8.04 -12.05 19.24
C VAL A 229 -6.55 -12.39 19.21
N SER A 230 -6.15 -13.47 19.87
CA SER A 230 -4.76 -13.93 19.83
C SER A 230 -4.55 -14.89 18.65
N THR A 231 -3.50 -14.63 17.88
CA THR A 231 -3.05 -15.52 16.78
C THR A 231 -2.25 -16.70 17.33
N GLU A 232 -2.15 -17.78 16.54
CA GLU A 232 -1.33 -18.96 16.90
C GLU A 232 0.13 -18.62 17.19
N ASN A 233 0.64 -17.53 16.60
CA ASN A 233 2.02 -17.06 16.79
C ASN A 233 2.16 -16.09 17.98
N GLY A 234 1.15 -15.99 18.84
CA GLY A 234 1.17 -15.18 20.07
C GLY A 234 0.99 -13.67 19.88
N LYS A 235 0.62 -13.22 18.67
CA LYS A 235 0.27 -11.80 18.42
C LYS A 235 -1.16 -11.53 18.86
N ASN A 236 -1.43 -10.38 19.49
CA ASN A 236 -2.79 -9.94 19.78
C ASN A 236 -3.29 -8.98 18.68
N MET A 237 -4.46 -9.29 18.14
CA MET A 237 -5.20 -8.48 17.18
C MET A 237 -6.35 -7.83 17.96
N ILE A 238 -6.31 -6.51 18.11
CA ILE A 238 -7.20 -5.77 18.99
C ILE A 238 -8.02 -4.81 18.16
N LEU A 239 -9.33 -4.81 18.39
CA LEU A 239 -10.22 -3.77 17.90
C LEU A 239 -10.38 -2.72 19.00
N GLY A 240 -10.04 -1.46 18.72
CA GLY A 240 -10.17 -0.34 19.64
C GLY A 240 -11.08 0.75 19.09
N VAL A 241 -11.66 1.56 19.96
CA VAL A 241 -12.44 2.75 19.56
C VAL A 241 -12.03 3.99 20.34
N ASP A 242 -11.92 5.13 19.66
CA ASP A 242 -11.68 6.43 20.31
C ASP A 242 -12.97 7.17 20.67
N ASN A 243 -12.86 8.36 21.25
CA ASN A 243 -13.99 9.22 21.60
C ASN A 243 -14.77 9.78 20.39
N LYS A 244 -14.20 9.74 19.19
CA LYS A 244 -14.83 10.15 17.92
C LYS A 244 -15.49 8.98 17.19
N LYS A 245 -15.52 7.79 17.80
CA LYS A 245 -16.02 6.53 17.22
C LYS A 245 -15.17 6.00 16.06
N ASN A 246 -13.91 6.43 15.93
CA ASN A 246 -12.99 5.83 14.97
C ASN A 246 -12.56 4.45 15.47
N ILE A 247 -12.65 3.45 14.58
CA ILE A 247 -12.27 2.07 14.88
C ILE A 247 -10.83 1.83 14.47
N TYR A 248 -10.00 1.43 15.44
CA TYR A 248 -8.59 1.11 15.28
C TYR A 248 -8.34 -0.39 15.29
N ASN A 249 -7.48 -0.82 14.36
CA ASN A 249 -6.98 -2.18 14.24
C ASN A 249 -5.56 -2.23 14.84
N ILE A 250 -5.45 -2.59 16.11
CA ILE A 250 -4.17 -2.62 16.84
C ILE A 250 -3.55 -4.02 16.73
N ILE A 251 -2.35 -4.09 16.18
CA ILE A 251 -1.54 -5.31 16.03
C ILE A 251 -0.42 -5.26 17.06
N ASP A 252 -0.49 -6.12 18.07
CA ASP A 252 0.54 -6.24 19.08
C ASP A 252 1.49 -7.41 18.77
N ASN A 253 2.71 -7.06 18.35
CA ASN A 253 3.78 -8.03 18.07
C ASN A 253 4.68 -8.30 19.29
N SER A 254 4.56 -7.55 20.38
CA SER A 254 5.42 -7.64 21.57
C SER A 254 4.71 -8.16 22.81
N ASN A 255 3.41 -8.48 22.70
CA ASN A 255 2.56 -8.89 23.82
C ASN A 255 2.47 -7.84 24.94
N SER A 256 2.70 -6.56 24.59
CA SER A 256 2.62 -5.41 25.51
C SER A 256 1.19 -5.17 26.03
N THR A 257 0.19 -5.74 25.35
CA THR A 257 -1.23 -5.63 25.69
C THR A 257 -1.75 -6.80 26.54
N SER A 258 -0.88 -7.72 26.98
CA SER A 258 -1.25 -8.87 27.84
C SER A 258 -1.95 -8.48 29.15
N ILE A 259 -1.76 -7.25 29.63
CA ILE A 259 -2.42 -6.69 30.81
C ILE A 259 -3.88 -6.26 30.56
N CYS A 260 -4.31 -6.21 29.29
CA CYS A 260 -5.57 -5.62 28.87
C CYS A 260 -6.67 -6.68 28.75
N LYS A 261 -7.91 -6.25 28.98
CA LYS A 261 -9.13 -7.01 28.78
C LYS A 261 -10.12 -6.19 27.97
N GLU A 262 -11.12 -6.85 27.40
CA GLU A 262 -12.23 -6.19 26.71
C GLU A 262 -12.94 -5.22 27.67
N GLY A 263 -13.22 -4.03 27.16
CA GLY A 263 -13.77 -2.90 27.93
C GLY A 263 -12.72 -1.99 28.57
N ASP A 264 -11.46 -2.41 28.72
CA ASP A 264 -10.41 -1.54 29.27
C ASP A 264 -10.17 -0.33 28.36
N VAL A 265 -9.83 0.82 28.98
CA VAL A 265 -9.30 1.99 28.28
C VAL A 265 -7.77 1.92 28.35
N ILE A 266 -7.13 2.03 27.19
CA ILE A 266 -5.67 1.98 27.08
C ILE A 266 -5.16 3.23 26.36
N GLU A 267 -4.00 3.68 26.78
CA GLU A 267 -3.15 4.58 26.01
C GLU A 267 -1.96 3.79 25.51
N CYS A 268 -1.70 3.84 24.20
CA CYS A 268 -0.50 3.28 23.63
C CYS A 268 0.30 4.34 22.87
N MET A 269 1.63 4.24 22.97
CA MET A 269 2.58 4.90 22.10
C MET A 269 3.03 3.89 21.04
N PRO A 270 2.46 3.93 19.83
CA PRO A 270 2.75 2.94 18.81
C PRO A 270 4.05 3.22 18.07
N THR A 271 4.68 2.17 17.54
CA THR A 271 5.80 2.37 16.60
C THR A 271 5.35 2.76 15.22
N LYS A 272 4.14 2.35 14.80
CA LYS A 272 3.57 2.71 13.50
C LYS A 272 2.07 2.96 13.58
N VAL A 273 1.60 3.95 12.84
CA VAL A 273 0.17 4.21 12.61
C VAL A 273 -0.03 4.51 11.14
N TYR A 274 -0.78 3.65 10.46
CA TYR A 274 -1.15 3.80 9.06
C TYR A 274 -2.66 3.85 8.96
N GLY A 275 -3.21 5.06 8.89
CA GLY A 275 -4.65 5.28 8.93
C GLY A 275 -5.25 4.81 10.25
N ASN A 276 -6.06 3.75 10.22
CA ASN A 276 -6.63 3.14 11.42
C ASN A 276 -5.88 1.88 11.91
N SER A 277 -4.83 1.47 11.20
CA SER A 277 -3.96 0.37 11.62
C SER A 277 -2.89 0.91 12.56
N VAL A 278 -2.74 0.28 13.72
CA VAL A 278 -1.77 0.66 14.76
C VAL A 278 -0.90 -0.55 15.03
N THR A 279 0.42 -0.37 15.01
CA THR A 279 1.37 -1.45 15.29
C THR A 279 2.08 -1.18 16.59
N LEU A 280 2.09 -2.19 17.45
CA LEU A 280 2.88 -2.24 18.67
C LEU A 280 4.00 -3.28 18.51
N ASP A 281 5.20 -2.92 18.94
CA ASP A 281 6.36 -3.79 19.03
C ASP A 281 7.17 -3.50 20.30
N SER A 282 8.38 -4.06 20.42
CA SER A 282 9.23 -3.92 21.61
C SER A 282 9.58 -2.49 21.99
N ASN A 283 9.45 -1.52 21.06
CA ASN A 283 9.69 -0.10 21.31
C ASN A 283 8.37 0.67 21.60
N SER A 284 7.24 -0.02 21.62
CA SER A 284 5.94 0.57 21.97
C SER A 284 5.73 0.58 23.49
N PHE A 285 4.93 1.54 23.94
CA PHE A 285 4.49 1.63 25.32
C PHE A 285 2.98 1.47 25.39
N VAL A 286 2.48 0.74 26.40
CA VAL A 286 1.04 0.57 26.65
C VAL A 286 0.81 0.73 28.14
N ARG A 287 -0.19 1.54 28.50
CA ARG A 287 -0.70 1.60 29.88
C ARG A 287 -2.22 1.57 29.90
N LYS A 288 -2.77 0.99 30.96
CA LYS A 288 -4.19 1.09 31.27
C LYS A 288 -4.48 2.46 31.86
N LEU A 289 -5.59 3.05 31.45
CA LEU A 289 -6.15 4.25 32.06
C LEU A 289 -7.34 3.86 32.94
N GLU A 290 -7.76 4.79 33.79
CA GLU A 290 -9.05 4.67 34.46
C GLU A 290 -10.19 4.68 33.42
N ASN A 291 -11.33 4.10 33.79
CA ASN A 291 -12.45 4.00 32.89
C ASN A 291 -12.97 5.41 32.52
N ASP A 292 -13.00 5.71 31.23
CA ASP A 292 -13.46 7.00 30.72
C ASP A 292 -14.80 6.85 29.99
N VAL A 293 -15.85 7.46 30.56
CA VAL A 293 -17.23 7.40 30.04
C VAL A 293 -17.38 8.10 28.68
N SER A 294 -16.42 8.95 28.29
CA SER A 294 -16.42 9.60 26.98
C SER A 294 -16.09 8.65 25.82
N LEU A 295 -15.40 7.54 26.10
CA LEU A 295 -15.14 6.50 25.10
C LEU A 295 -16.32 5.52 25.02
N PRO A 296 -16.90 5.32 23.82
CA PRO A 296 -18.12 4.53 23.66
C PRO A 296 -17.87 3.05 23.98
N SER A 297 -18.86 2.40 24.59
CA SER A 297 -18.89 0.95 24.79
C SER A 297 -19.15 0.21 23.48
N LEU A 298 -18.95 -1.12 23.49
CA LEU A 298 -19.31 -1.98 22.36
C LEU A 298 -20.78 -1.83 21.95
N SER A 299 -21.71 -1.71 22.90
CA SER A 299 -23.13 -1.53 22.58
C SER A 299 -23.43 -0.20 21.87
N GLN A 300 -22.64 0.85 22.13
CA GLN A 300 -22.80 2.18 21.54
C GLN A 300 -22.17 2.34 20.14
N ILE A 301 -21.36 1.36 19.71
CA ILE A 301 -20.72 1.34 18.38
C ILE A 301 -21.34 0.31 17.43
N ARG A 302 -22.32 -0.48 17.91
CA ARG A 302 -23.04 -1.43 17.07
C ARG A 302 -23.80 -0.71 15.97
N THR A 303 -23.65 -1.21 14.77
CA THR A 303 -24.31 -0.69 13.56
C THR A 303 -25.50 -1.58 13.25
N LYS A 304 -26.64 -0.97 12.93
CA LYS A 304 -27.81 -1.70 12.44
C LYS A 304 -27.56 -2.21 11.03
N ILE A 305 -28.11 -3.37 10.67
CA ILE A 305 -27.84 -4.01 9.37
C ILE A 305 -28.20 -3.08 8.20
N ASN A 306 -29.31 -2.33 8.29
CA ASN A 306 -29.71 -1.39 7.24
C ASN A 306 -28.79 -0.16 7.09
N GLU A 307 -27.94 0.12 8.08
CA GLU A 307 -26.97 1.22 8.08
C GLU A 307 -25.59 0.79 7.56
N VAL A 308 -25.37 -0.51 7.33
CA VAL A 308 -24.13 -1.05 6.79
C VAL A 308 -23.92 -0.54 5.36
N LYS A 309 -22.75 0.08 5.13
CA LYS A 309 -22.33 0.61 3.83
C LYS A 309 -21.04 -0.05 3.36
N ALA A 310 -20.86 -0.20 2.05
CA ALA A 310 -19.64 -0.75 1.48
C ALA A 310 -18.38 0.00 1.94
N ASP A 311 -17.26 -0.72 2.04
CA ASP A 311 -15.94 -0.22 2.47
C ASP A 311 -15.87 0.31 3.91
N GLY A 312 -16.87 -0.02 4.75
CA GLY A 312 -16.86 0.26 6.19
C GLY A 312 -16.43 -0.92 7.06
N ASN A 313 -16.00 -0.62 8.29
CA ASN A 313 -15.72 -1.59 9.35
C ASN A 313 -16.79 -1.44 10.44
N PHE A 314 -17.45 -2.54 10.80
CA PHE A 314 -18.62 -2.50 11.67
C PHE A 314 -18.52 -3.51 12.82
N CYS A 315 -19.32 -3.26 13.85
CA CYS A 315 -19.70 -4.27 14.84
C CYS A 315 -21.22 -4.41 14.77
N ILE A 316 -21.74 -5.63 14.81
CA ILE A 316 -23.18 -5.89 14.70
C ILE A 316 -23.62 -6.88 15.79
N GLU A 317 -24.91 -6.88 16.11
CA GLU A 317 -25.55 -7.94 16.88
C GLU A 317 -26.75 -8.43 16.08
N ALA A 318 -26.85 -9.74 15.90
CA ALA A 318 -27.85 -10.34 15.02
C ALA A 318 -28.16 -11.78 15.43
N ILE A 319 -29.34 -12.28 15.05
CA ILE A 319 -29.73 -13.68 15.18
C ILE A 319 -29.33 -14.47 13.94
N VAL A 320 -28.80 -15.68 14.11
CA VAL A 320 -28.45 -16.60 13.02
C VAL A 320 -29.72 -17.24 12.45
N LEU A 321 -30.02 -16.98 11.18
CA LEU A 321 -31.24 -17.46 10.50
C LEU A 321 -31.08 -18.82 9.80
N LYS A 322 -29.84 -19.25 9.54
CA LYS A 322 -29.54 -20.51 8.85
C LYS A 322 -28.32 -21.17 9.48
N ILE A 323 -28.31 -22.50 9.47
CA ILE A 323 -27.11 -23.27 9.84
C ILE A 323 -25.95 -22.80 8.94
N PRO A 324 -24.79 -22.43 9.50
CA PRO A 324 -23.67 -21.98 8.70
C PRO A 324 -23.20 -23.06 7.72
N GLU A 325 -22.92 -22.65 6.48
CA GLU A 325 -22.46 -23.55 5.42
C GLU A 325 -20.96 -23.41 5.20
N ARG A 326 -20.26 -24.54 5.09
CA ARG A 326 -18.83 -24.61 4.76
C ARG A 326 -18.62 -25.10 3.34
N ARG A 327 -17.69 -24.47 2.62
CA ARG A 327 -17.24 -24.88 1.29
C ARG A 327 -15.71 -24.83 1.19
N GLU A 328 -15.16 -25.75 0.40
CA GLU A 328 -13.77 -25.69 -0.06
C GLU A 328 -13.72 -25.05 -1.45
N ILE A 329 -12.87 -24.03 -1.60
CA ILE A 329 -12.72 -23.28 -2.83
C ILE A 329 -11.28 -23.44 -3.30
N GLN A 330 -11.09 -23.87 -4.55
CA GLN A 330 -9.78 -23.83 -5.18
C GLN A 330 -9.49 -22.44 -5.76
N THR A 331 -8.37 -21.88 -5.36
CA THR A 331 -7.83 -20.62 -5.90
C THR A 331 -7.26 -20.82 -7.31
N LYS A 332 -7.04 -19.73 -8.04
CA LYS A 332 -6.36 -19.76 -9.36
C LYS A 332 -4.95 -20.36 -9.30
N SER A 333 -4.31 -20.34 -8.14
CA SER A 333 -3.00 -20.95 -7.88
C SER A 333 -3.07 -22.43 -7.49
N GLY A 334 -4.26 -23.04 -7.45
CA GLY A 334 -4.48 -24.44 -7.07
C GLY A 334 -4.52 -24.70 -5.56
N GLU A 335 -4.38 -23.66 -4.72
CA GLU A 335 -4.54 -23.77 -3.26
C GLU A 335 -6.01 -23.99 -2.92
N SER A 336 -6.34 -24.99 -2.09
CA SER A 336 -7.67 -25.16 -1.49
C SER A 336 -7.80 -24.29 -0.24
N ILE A 337 -8.83 -23.45 -0.20
CA ILE A 337 -9.13 -22.55 0.92
C ILE A 337 -10.56 -22.77 1.44
N LEU A 338 -10.75 -22.57 2.74
CA LEU A 338 -12.08 -22.65 3.37
C LEU A 338 -12.84 -21.34 3.24
N LEU A 339 -14.13 -21.46 2.93
CA LEU A 339 -15.14 -20.42 3.06
C LEU A 339 -16.27 -20.97 3.93
N SER A 340 -16.65 -20.21 4.96
CA SER A 340 -17.91 -20.43 5.67
C SER A 340 -18.78 -19.20 5.57
N GLU A 341 -20.09 -19.39 5.42
CA GLU A 341 -21.07 -18.32 5.32
C GLU A 341 -22.27 -18.57 6.22
N MET A 342 -22.80 -17.50 6.82
CA MET A 342 -24.01 -17.52 7.62
C MET A 342 -24.91 -16.34 7.27
N PHE A 343 -26.22 -16.53 7.41
CA PHE A 343 -27.22 -15.52 7.16
C PHE A 343 -27.79 -15.04 8.48
N VAL A 344 -27.71 -13.74 8.74
CA VAL A 344 -28.08 -13.15 10.04
C VAL A 344 -29.10 -12.03 9.89
N GLU A 345 -29.86 -11.77 10.95
CA GLU A 345 -30.92 -10.76 11.00
C GLU A 345 -30.88 -9.93 12.28
N ASP A 346 -31.21 -8.65 12.15
CA ASP A 346 -31.60 -7.78 13.25
C ASP A 346 -33.00 -7.19 12.97
N ASP A 347 -33.48 -6.32 13.85
CA ASP A 347 -34.75 -5.61 13.71
C ASP A 347 -34.83 -4.66 12.50
N THR A 348 -33.74 -4.46 11.77
CA THR A 348 -33.65 -3.53 10.63
C THR A 348 -33.40 -4.21 9.29
N GLY A 349 -32.89 -5.44 9.27
CA GLY A 349 -32.64 -6.15 8.02
C GLY A 349 -31.86 -7.46 8.18
N GLN A 350 -31.49 -8.02 7.02
CA GLN A 350 -30.78 -9.28 6.91
C GLN A 350 -29.50 -9.10 6.09
N ILE A 351 -28.43 -9.80 6.46
CA ILE A 351 -27.16 -9.73 5.73
C ILE A 351 -26.39 -11.06 5.79
N TRP A 352 -25.58 -11.30 4.77
CA TRP A 352 -24.63 -12.42 4.76
C TRP A 352 -23.34 -12.03 5.48
N VAL A 353 -22.84 -12.94 6.33
CA VAL A 353 -21.52 -12.86 6.95
C VAL A 353 -20.67 -14.01 6.43
N LYS A 354 -19.46 -13.69 5.95
CA LYS A 354 -18.52 -14.63 5.33
C LYS A 354 -17.19 -14.66 6.07
N GLY A 355 -16.66 -15.86 6.26
CA GLY A 355 -15.37 -16.11 6.89
C GLY A 355 -14.48 -16.90 5.94
N TRP A 356 -13.31 -16.36 5.62
CA TRP A 356 -12.32 -17.01 4.76
C TRP A 356 -11.17 -17.60 5.56
N ARG A 357 -10.60 -18.72 5.10
CA ARG A 357 -9.44 -19.39 5.70
C ARG A 357 -9.69 -19.66 7.19
N ASN A 358 -8.86 -19.13 8.09
CA ASN A 358 -9.01 -19.34 9.54
C ASN A 358 -10.31 -18.73 10.09
N GLN A 359 -10.84 -17.68 9.46
CA GLN A 359 -12.09 -17.04 9.90
C GLN A 359 -13.32 -17.90 9.58
N ALA A 360 -13.22 -18.83 8.62
CA ALA A 360 -14.27 -19.81 8.34
C ALA A 360 -14.63 -20.64 9.59
N ARG A 361 -13.61 -20.97 10.40
CA ARG A 361 -13.74 -21.74 11.64
C ARG A 361 -14.46 -21.01 12.76
N LEU A 362 -14.57 -19.68 12.71
CA LEU A 362 -15.35 -18.91 13.69
C LEU A 362 -16.85 -19.09 13.42
N ILE A 363 -17.23 -18.98 12.15
CA ILE A 363 -18.62 -19.13 11.69
C ILE A 363 -19.13 -20.56 11.90
N GLU A 364 -18.28 -21.58 11.71
CA GLU A 364 -18.64 -23.00 11.91
C GLU A 364 -19.10 -23.32 13.35
N LYS A 365 -18.80 -22.47 14.33
CA LYS A 365 -19.19 -22.67 15.73
C LYS A 365 -20.58 -22.13 16.05
N CYS A 366 -21.17 -21.35 15.15
CA CYS A 366 -22.46 -20.70 15.38
C CYS A 366 -23.62 -21.65 15.10
N GLU A 367 -24.70 -21.50 15.87
CA GLU A 367 -25.89 -22.33 15.77
C GLU A 367 -27.12 -21.57 15.24
N LEU A 368 -28.06 -22.27 14.62
CA LEU A 368 -29.33 -21.70 14.17
C LEU A 368 -30.11 -21.14 15.35
N GLY A 369 -30.56 -19.89 15.26
CA GLY A 369 -31.31 -19.19 16.30
C GLY A 369 -30.45 -18.55 17.40
N GLU A 370 -29.12 -18.72 17.34
CA GLU A 370 -28.20 -18.06 18.26
C GLU A 370 -28.16 -16.54 18.03
N ILE A 371 -28.19 -15.75 19.10
CA ILE A 371 -27.94 -14.31 19.04
C ILE A 371 -26.44 -14.09 19.24
N ILE A 372 -25.78 -13.55 18.22
CA ILE A 372 -24.32 -13.37 18.18
C ILE A 372 -23.94 -11.89 18.09
N SER A 373 -22.78 -11.55 18.66
CA SER A 373 -22.23 -10.20 18.63
C SER A 373 -20.90 -10.21 17.88
N ILE A 374 -20.90 -9.73 16.64
CA ILE A 374 -19.73 -9.79 15.77
C ILE A 374 -18.99 -8.46 15.80
N THR A 375 -17.69 -8.49 16.12
CA THR A 375 -16.81 -7.32 16.03
C THR A 375 -15.90 -7.37 14.79
N GLY A 376 -15.47 -6.20 14.31
CA GLY A 376 -14.40 -6.09 13.32
C GLY A 376 -14.71 -6.68 11.94
N VAL A 377 -15.94 -6.54 11.46
CA VAL A 377 -16.37 -7.01 10.13
C VAL A 377 -16.28 -5.94 9.07
N ASN A 378 -15.83 -6.31 7.88
CA ASN A 378 -15.67 -5.40 6.76
C ASN A 378 -16.82 -5.59 5.77
N ALA A 379 -17.51 -4.52 5.40
CA ALA A 379 -18.54 -4.57 4.37
C ALA A 379 -17.93 -4.45 2.98
N LYS A 380 -18.33 -5.32 2.07
CA LYS A 380 -17.93 -5.30 0.67
C LYS A 380 -19.14 -5.48 -0.23
N ALA A 381 -19.07 -4.92 -1.44
CA ALA A 381 -20.02 -5.27 -2.49
C ALA A 381 -19.74 -6.71 -2.93
N GLY A 382 -20.68 -7.61 -2.65
CA GLY A 382 -20.69 -8.99 -3.11
C GLY A 382 -21.15 -9.10 -4.57
N LEU A 383 -21.48 -10.33 -4.98
CA LEU A 383 -22.05 -10.60 -6.30
C LEU A 383 -23.37 -9.82 -6.46
N GLU A 384 -23.63 -9.35 -7.68
CA GLU A 384 -24.82 -8.53 -8.02
C GLU A 384 -24.93 -7.19 -7.26
N GLY A 385 -23.86 -6.74 -6.62
CA GLY A 385 -23.82 -5.46 -5.91
C GLY A 385 -24.48 -5.44 -4.54
N ARG A 386 -24.91 -6.60 -4.02
CA ARG A 386 -25.44 -6.70 -2.65
C ARG A 386 -24.30 -6.58 -1.63
N ILE A 387 -24.51 -5.80 -0.58
CA ILE A 387 -23.51 -5.66 0.48
C ILE A 387 -23.47 -6.93 1.32
N GLU A 388 -22.27 -7.44 1.58
CA GLU A 388 -22.01 -8.57 2.45
C GLU A 388 -20.91 -8.21 3.46
N LEU A 389 -20.96 -8.84 4.64
CA LEU A 389 -19.95 -8.68 5.69
C LEU A 389 -18.91 -9.78 5.58
N THR A 390 -17.64 -9.42 5.70
CA THR A 390 -16.53 -10.36 5.72
C THR A 390 -15.76 -10.24 7.03
N LEU A 391 -15.53 -11.37 7.71
CA LEU A 391 -14.67 -11.43 8.88
C LEU A 391 -13.22 -11.07 8.53
N SER A 392 -12.56 -10.32 9.40
CA SER A 392 -11.15 -9.93 9.31
C SER A 392 -10.30 -10.69 10.33
N ALA A 393 -8.99 -10.47 10.33
CA ALA A 393 -8.11 -11.02 11.37
C ALA A 393 -8.38 -10.45 12.78
N PHE A 394 -9.15 -9.36 12.88
CA PHE A 394 -9.55 -8.72 14.13
C PHE A 394 -10.96 -9.14 14.58
N SER A 395 -11.65 -9.98 13.79
CA SER A 395 -13.02 -10.36 14.08
C SER A 395 -13.14 -11.33 15.24
N LYS A 396 -14.14 -11.09 16.09
CA LYS A 396 -14.61 -11.99 17.14
C LYS A 396 -16.13 -12.16 16.98
N ILE A 397 -16.63 -13.38 17.17
CA ILE A 397 -18.05 -13.71 17.27
C ILE A 397 -18.36 -14.07 18.72
#